data_AF-A0A6G0YQT6-F1
#
_entry.id   AF-A0A6G0YQT6-F1
#
_cell.length_a   1.000
_cell.length_b   1.000
_cell.length_c   1.000
_cell.angle_alpha   90.00
_cell.angle_beta   90.00
_cell.angle_gamma   90.00
#
_symmetry.space_group_name_H-M   'P 1'
#
loop_
_entity.id
_entity.type
_entity.pdbx_description
1 polymer ?
#
loop_
_entity_poly.entity_id
_entity_poly.type
_entity_poly.pdbx_seq_one_letter_code
_entity_poly.pdbx_strand_id
1 'polypeptide(L)'
;TYYTDNEEVLEPLISYFEDTWIGRPNRRKRRNPRFPISLWNCYTSTISGLPRTNNYVEGWHRGFNNLLSSCHPTIWKFIEAIQKEQSLNEMKINQYIAGVVEPSRKRKRDTIKQLVDDYENRDKLEYLRGIAYNLSYQI
;
A
#
# COMPACT_ATOMS: atom_id res chain seq x y z
N THR A 1 11.81 -8.58 -34.43
CA THR A 1 11.85 -9.01 -33.01
C THR A 1 10.52 -9.64 -32.73
N TYR A 2 10.42 -10.57 -31.78
CA TYR A 2 9.17 -11.33 -31.52
C TYR A 2 7.88 -10.48 -31.58
N TYR A 3 7.92 -9.25 -31.06
CA TYR A 3 6.81 -8.29 -31.13
C TYR A 3 6.41 -7.85 -32.54
N THR A 4 7.37 -7.53 -33.41
CA THR A 4 7.13 -7.13 -34.80
C THR A 4 6.60 -8.29 -35.63
N ASP A 5 7.05 -9.50 -35.31
CA ASP A 5 6.72 -10.71 -36.06
C ASP A 5 5.34 -11.28 -35.66
N ASN A 6 4.76 -10.84 -34.54
CA ASN A 6 3.47 -11.30 -33.99
C ASN A 6 2.51 -10.13 -33.72
N GLU A 7 2.67 -9.01 -34.42
CA GLU A 7 1.92 -7.77 -34.16
C GLU A 7 0.41 -7.99 -34.21
N GLU A 8 -0.11 -8.68 -35.23
CA GLU A 8 -1.55 -8.93 -35.39
C GLU A 8 -2.15 -9.75 -34.23
N VAL A 9 -1.36 -10.63 -33.62
CA VAL A 9 -1.79 -11.46 -32.48
C VAL A 9 -1.77 -10.66 -31.18
N LEU A 10 -0.81 -9.74 -31.03
CA LEU A 10 -0.59 -8.96 -29.82
C LEU A 10 -1.41 -7.67 -29.81
N GLU A 11 -1.80 -7.12 -30.96
CA GLU A 11 -2.55 -5.88 -31.08
C GLU A 11 -3.85 -5.89 -30.23
N PRO A 12 -4.70 -6.94 -30.26
CA PRO A 12 -5.91 -6.98 -29.43
C PRO A 12 -5.59 -6.93 -27.93
N LEU A 13 -4.51 -7.60 -27.52
CA LEU A 13 -4.06 -7.65 -26.13
C LEU A 13 -3.54 -6.28 -25.67
N ILE A 14 -2.68 -5.65 -26.46
CA ILE A 14 -2.13 -4.32 -26.17
C ILE A 14 -3.26 -3.31 -26.11
N SER A 15 -4.14 -3.31 -27.11
CA SER A 15 -5.33 -2.47 -27.17
C SER A 15 -6.19 -2.59 -25.91
N TYR A 16 -6.40 -3.82 -25.43
CA TYR A 16 -7.14 -4.06 -24.19
C TYR A 16 -6.47 -3.39 -22.98
N PHE A 17 -5.16 -3.54 -22.81
CA PHE A 17 -4.44 -2.93 -21.69
C PHE A 17 -4.41 -1.39 -21.77
N GLU A 18 -4.23 -0.84 -22.97
CA GLU A 18 -4.27 0.60 -23.18
C GLU A 18 -5.65 1.19 -22.89
N ASP A 19 -6.73 0.56 -23.33
CA ASP A 19 -8.08 1.06 -23.06
C ASP A 19 -8.50 0.87 -21.59
N THR A 20 -8.06 -0.23 -20.97
CA THR A 20 -8.52 -0.61 -19.63
C THR A 20 -7.73 0.07 -18.52
N TRP A 21 -6.40 0.18 -18.64
CA TRP A 21 -5.52 0.49 -17.50
C TRP A 21 -4.59 1.70 -17.70
N ILE A 22 -4.11 1.96 -18.91
CA ILE A 22 -3.02 2.94 -19.18
C ILE A 22 -3.54 4.23 -19.83
N GLY A 23 -4.45 4.10 -20.79
CA GLY A 23 -4.97 5.16 -21.63
C GLY A 23 -4.22 5.29 -22.97
N ARG A 24 -4.94 5.22 -24.10
CA ARG A 24 -4.34 5.35 -25.43
C ARG A 24 -3.69 6.72 -25.66
N PRO A 25 -2.51 6.79 -26.29
CA PRO A 25 -1.92 8.06 -26.70
C PRO A 25 -2.78 8.76 -27.75
N ASN A 26 -3.05 10.04 -27.55
CA ASN A 26 -3.60 10.94 -28.57
C ASN A 26 -2.60 12.09 -28.79
N ARG A 27 -2.70 12.80 -29.92
CA ARG A 27 -1.78 13.85 -30.40
C ARG A 27 -1.39 14.91 -29.37
N ARG A 28 -2.19 15.13 -28.32
CA ARG A 28 -1.94 16.13 -27.26
C ARG A 28 -1.90 15.56 -25.84
N LYS A 29 -2.64 14.49 -25.55
CA LYS A 29 -2.77 13.86 -24.22
C LYS A 29 -3.12 12.38 -24.36
N ARG A 30 -2.93 11.58 -23.32
CA ARG A 30 -3.51 10.23 -23.27
C ARG A 30 -5.02 10.32 -22.98
N ARG A 31 -5.82 9.44 -23.58
CA ARG A 31 -7.23 9.25 -23.19
C ARG A 31 -7.30 8.66 -21.79
N ASN A 32 -8.35 8.97 -21.03
CA ASN A 32 -8.54 8.34 -19.74
C ASN A 32 -8.83 6.84 -19.93
N PRO A 33 -8.12 5.94 -19.23
CA PRO A 33 -8.44 4.53 -19.21
C PRO A 33 -9.77 4.27 -18.48
N ARG A 34 -10.35 3.08 -18.69
CA ARG A 34 -11.54 2.63 -17.96
C ARG A 34 -11.32 2.63 -16.44
N PHE A 35 -10.13 2.25 -16.00
CA PHE A 35 -9.70 2.32 -14.61
C PHE A 35 -8.58 3.35 -14.49
N PRO A 36 -8.81 4.50 -13.82
CA PRO A 36 -7.81 5.55 -13.67
C PRO A 36 -6.51 5.05 -13.04
N ILE A 37 -5.37 5.60 -13.50
CA ILE A 37 -4.05 5.23 -12.97
C ILE A 37 -3.96 5.44 -11.47
N SER A 38 -4.56 6.52 -10.95
CA SER A 38 -4.59 6.84 -9.52
C SER A 38 -5.30 5.78 -8.66
N LEU A 39 -6.12 4.90 -9.26
CA LEU A 39 -6.82 3.84 -8.55
C LEU A 39 -5.88 2.70 -8.16
N TRP A 40 -4.93 2.35 -9.02
CA TRP A 40 -4.07 1.17 -8.87
C TRP A 40 -2.59 1.50 -8.64
N ASN A 41 -2.18 2.74 -8.92
CA ASN A 41 -0.79 3.16 -8.76
C ASN A 41 -0.49 3.53 -7.30
N CYS A 42 0.49 2.85 -6.70
CA CYS A 42 0.90 3.06 -5.30
C CYS A 42 2.10 4.00 -5.13
N TYR A 43 2.53 4.73 -6.15
CA TYR A 43 3.71 5.61 -6.12
C TYR A 43 3.60 6.66 -5.01
N THR A 44 2.49 7.40 -4.97
CA THR A 44 2.25 8.47 -3.99
C THR A 44 2.20 7.94 -2.56
N SER A 45 1.52 6.81 -2.36
CA SER A 45 1.44 6.12 -1.07
C SER A 45 2.81 5.66 -0.59
N THR A 46 3.65 5.16 -1.50
CA THR A 46 5.00 4.67 -1.19
C THR A 46 5.93 5.81 -0.78
N ILE A 47 5.96 6.92 -1.53
CA ILE A 47 6.76 8.10 -1.16
C ILE A 47 6.30 8.68 0.17
N SER A 48 4.98 8.74 0.38
CA SER A 48 4.38 9.20 1.65
C SER A 48 4.66 8.25 2.83
N GLY A 49 5.27 7.08 2.59
CA GLY A 49 5.56 6.09 3.62
C GLY A 49 4.30 5.47 4.22
N LEU A 50 3.20 5.46 3.47
CA LEU A 50 1.96 4.83 3.89
C LEU A 50 2.14 3.30 3.90
N PRO A 51 1.51 2.59 4.85
CA PRO A 51 1.57 1.15 4.89
C PRO A 51 0.93 0.54 3.63
N ARG A 52 1.62 -0.42 3.01
CA ARG A 52 1.13 -1.13 1.80
C ARG A 52 0.07 -2.18 2.10
N THR A 53 0.07 -2.70 3.33
CA THR A 53 -0.87 -3.69 3.82
C THR A 53 -1.63 -3.15 5.03
N ASN A 54 -2.77 -3.75 5.30
CA ASN A 54 -3.61 -3.47 6.46
C ASN A 54 -3.07 -4.11 7.77
N ASN A 55 -1.84 -4.62 7.82
CA ASN A 55 -1.29 -5.35 8.98
C ASN A 55 -1.46 -4.60 10.31
N TYR A 56 -1.35 -3.27 10.30
CA TYR A 56 -1.57 -2.46 11.50
C TYR A 56 -3.03 -2.52 11.97
N VAL A 57 -3.98 -2.44 11.04
CA VAL A 57 -5.42 -2.54 11.30
C VAL A 57 -5.77 -3.96 11.74
N GLU A 58 -5.24 -4.98 11.08
CA GLU A 58 -5.42 -6.38 11.48
C GLU A 58 -4.85 -6.67 12.87
N GLY A 59 -3.67 -6.11 13.16
CA GLY A 59 -3.06 -6.19 14.48
C GLY A 59 -3.92 -5.54 15.56
N TRP A 60 -4.49 -4.36 15.27
CA TRP A 60 -5.43 -3.70 16.18
C TRP A 60 -6.72 -4.51 16.36
N HIS A 61 -7.37 -4.96 15.27
CA HIS A 61 -8.56 -5.81 15.33
C HIS A 61 -8.32 -7.09 16.13
N ARG A 62 -7.15 -7.72 15.96
CA ARG A 62 -6.76 -8.90 16.74
C ARG A 62 -6.62 -8.58 18.23
N GLY A 63 -5.98 -7.46 18.58
CA GLY A 63 -5.88 -6.99 19.96
C GLY A 63 -7.25 -6.70 20.58
N PHE A 64 -8.12 -6.03 19.81
CA PHE A 64 -9.47 -5.69 20.24
C PHE A 64 -10.36 -6.94 20.43
N ASN A 65 -10.29 -7.91 19.52
CA ASN A 65 -10.99 -9.18 19.69
C ASN A 65 -10.51 -9.94 20.94
N ASN A 66 -9.21 -9.91 21.23
CA ASN A 66 -8.69 -10.47 22.48
C ASN A 66 -9.22 -9.72 23.70
N LEU A 67 -9.35 -8.39 23.63
CA LEU A 67 -9.93 -7.58 24.71
C LEU A 67 -11.39 -7.97 25.01
N LEU A 68 -12.17 -8.23 23.96
CA LEU A 68 -13.56 -8.69 24.09
C LEU A 68 -13.65 -10.11 24.66
N SER A 69 -12.66 -10.97 24.40
CA SER A 69 -12.59 -12.36 24.89
C SER A 69 -13.88 -13.16 24.65
N SER A 70 -14.61 -12.86 23.57
CA SER A 70 -15.90 -13.47 23.24
C SER A 70 -16.18 -13.35 21.75
N CYS A 71 -16.71 -14.42 21.15
CA CYS A 71 -17.15 -14.40 19.74
C CYS A 71 -18.43 -13.58 19.54
N HIS A 72 -19.26 -13.47 20.58
CA HIS A 72 -20.55 -12.78 20.55
C HIS A 72 -20.74 -11.96 21.84
N PRO A 73 -20.02 -10.83 21.99
CA PRO A 73 -20.16 -9.97 23.15
C PRO A 73 -21.56 -9.33 23.17
N THR A 74 -22.11 -9.14 24.37
CA THR A 74 -23.30 -8.31 24.54
C THR A 74 -22.95 -6.86 24.23
N ILE A 75 -23.96 -6.04 23.91
CA ILE A 75 -23.75 -4.61 23.65
C ILE A 75 -23.04 -3.91 24.83
N TRP A 76 -23.35 -4.31 26.07
CA TRP A 76 -22.71 -3.78 27.27
C TRP A 76 -21.22 -4.12 27.35
N LYS A 77 -20.85 -5.39 27.13
CA LYS A 77 -19.43 -5.81 27.08
C LYS A 77 -18.67 -5.10 25.96
N PHE A 78 -19.33 -4.87 24.83
CA PHE A 78 -18.74 -4.14 23.72
C PHE A 78 -18.47 -2.67 24.07
N ILE A 79 -19.44 -1.99 24.71
CA ILE A 79 -19.27 -0.61 25.19
C ILE A 79 -18.12 -0.53 26.21
N GLU A 80 -18.06 -1.44 27.17
CA GLU A 80 -16.98 -1.50 28.17
C GLU A 80 -15.61 -1.69 27.50
N ALA A 81 -15.52 -2.54 26.48
CA ALA A 81 -14.29 -2.74 25.72
C ALA A 81 -13.85 -1.48 24.96
N ILE A 82 -14.80 -0.74 24.36
CA ILE A 82 -14.51 0.55 23.72
C ILE A 82 -13.97 1.55 24.73
N GLN A 83 -14.62 1.69 25.89
CA GLN A 83 -14.17 2.60 26.95
C GLN A 83 -12.75 2.25 27.43
N LYS A 84 -12.44 0.96 27.53
CA LYS A 84 -11.11 0.48 27.91
C LYS A 84 -10.06 0.77 26.83
N GLU A 85 -10.36 0.54 25.55
CA GLU A 85 -9.46 0.92 24.45
C GLU A 85 -9.21 2.44 24.42
N GLN A 86 -10.26 3.24 24.59
CA GLN A 86 -10.14 4.70 24.67
C GLN A 86 -9.20 5.11 25.80
N SER A 87 -9.41 4.57 27.00
CA SER A 87 -8.56 4.86 28.17
C SER A 87 -7.10 4.48 27.93
N LEU A 88 -6.84 3.33 27.30
CA LEU A 88 -5.48 2.90 26.93
C LEU A 88 -4.85 3.84 25.90
N ASN A 89 -5.63 4.34 24.94
CA ASN A 89 -5.14 5.24 23.91
C ASN A 89 -4.83 6.64 24.48
N GLU A 90 -5.69 7.17 25.33
CA GLU A 90 -5.45 8.42 26.06
C GLU A 90 -4.19 8.34 26.94
N MET A 91 -3.98 7.20 27.62
CA MET A 91 -2.76 6.97 28.39
C MET A 91 -1.51 7.04 27.50
N LYS A 92 -1.53 6.43 26.31
CA LYS A 92 -0.41 6.50 25.34
C LYS A 92 -0.17 7.93 24.84
N ILE A 93 -1.24 8.66 24.53
CA ILE A 93 -1.15 10.07 24.12
C ILE A 93 -0.53 10.92 25.24
N ASN A 94 -0.96 10.73 26.49
CA ASN A 94 -0.40 11.45 27.63
C ASN A 94 1.07 11.11 27.87
N GLN A 95 1.48 9.84 27.72
CA GLN A 95 2.89 9.45 27.77
C GLN A 95 3.71 10.12 26.67
N TYR A 96 3.19 10.17 25.45
CA TYR A 96 3.82 10.87 24.34
C TYR A 96 3.98 12.37 24.62
N ILE A 97 2.93 13.04 25.12
CA ILE A 97 2.97 14.46 25.51
C ILE A 97 3.98 14.70 26.64
N ALA A 98 4.09 13.76 27.59
CA ALA A 98 5.08 13.80 28.67
C ALA A 98 6.53 13.54 28.19
N GLY A 99 6.75 13.30 26.89
CA GLY A 99 8.08 13.05 26.33
C GLY A 99 8.62 11.65 26.58
N VAL A 100 7.78 10.70 27.00
CA VAL A 100 8.18 9.30 27.13
C VAL A 100 8.41 8.73 25.73
N VAL A 101 9.67 8.43 25.41
CA VAL A 101 10.04 7.83 24.13
C VAL A 101 9.76 6.33 24.20
N GLU A 102 8.75 5.86 23.45
CA GLU A 102 8.59 4.42 23.27
C GLU A 102 9.81 3.83 22.54
N PRO A 103 10.32 2.66 22.97
CA PRO A 103 11.42 2.01 22.28
C PRO A 103 11.03 1.71 20.83
N SER A 104 11.81 2.28 19.91
CA SER A 104 11.71 2.04 18.48
C SER A 104 11.78 0.53 18.21
N ARG A 105 10.67 -0.07 17.76
CA ARG A 105 10.73 -1.39 17.13
C ARG A 105 11.50 -1.22 15.84
N LYS A 106 12.58 -1.99 15.65
CA LYS A 106 13.34 -2.02 14.39
C LYS A 106 12.38 -2.28 13.24
N ARG A 107 12.06 -1.23 12.48
CA ARG A 107 11.28 -1.37 11.25
C ARG A 107 12.21 -1.90 10.16
N LYS A 108 11.75 -2.91 9.43
CA LYS A 108 12.46 -3.38 8.24
C LYS A 108 12.62 -2.19 7.29
N ARG A 109 13.82 -1.99 6.74
CA ARG A 109 14.12 -0.89 5.82
C ARG A 109 13.17 -0.97 4.62
N ASP A 110 12.47 0.11 4.32
CA ASP A 110 11.58 0.17 3.16
C ASP A 110 12.39 0.49 1.90
N THR A 111 13.02 -0.55 1.36
CA THR A 111 13.87 -0.51 0.16
C THR A 111 13.11 -0.06 -1.08
N ILE A 112 11.79 -0.30 -1.14
CA ILE A 112 10.96 0.15 -2.24
C ILE A 112 10.82 1.67 -2.21
N LYS A 113 10.59 2.27 -1.04
CA LYS A 113 10.53 3.73 -0.92
C LYS A 113 11.79 4.40 -1.45
N GLN A 114 12.96 3.88 -1.09
CA GLN A 114 14.25 4.41 -1.60
C GLN A 114 14.37 4.30 -3.12
N LEU A 115 13.92 3.20 -3.72
CA LEU A 115 13.92 3.04 -5.17
C LEU A 115 12.95 3.99 -5.87
N VAL A 116 11.78 4.23 -5.27
CA VAL A 116 10.76 5.12 -5.80
C VAL A 116 11.18 6.60 -5.67
N ASP A 117 11.81 6.98 -4.56
CA ASP A 117 12.36 8.33 -4.37
C ASP A 117 13.47 8.64 -5.39
N ASP A 118 14.21 7.62 -5.85
CA ASP A 118 15.30 7.73 -6.83
C ASP A 118 14.85 7.43 -8.28
N TYR A 119 13.55 7.47 -8.55
CA TYR A 119 12.98 7.07 -9.85
C TYR A 119 13.55 7.88 -11.03
N GLU A 120 13.65 9.21 -10.90
CA GLU A 120 14.09 10.11 -11.99
C GLU A 120 15.57 9.96 -12.34
N ASN A 121 16.41 9.45 -11.44
CA ASN A 121 17.85 9.32 -11.65
C ASN A 121 18.28 7.94 -12.17
N ARG A 122 17.33 7.01 -12.36
CA ARG A 122 17.62 5.61 -12.76
C ARG A 122 17.15 5.32 -14.17
N ASP A 123 17.82 4.36 -14.80
CA ASP A 123 17.28 3.74 -16.00
C ASP A 123 15.94 3.02 -15.68
N LYS A 124 14.98 3.13 -16.60
CA LYS A 124 13.62 2.59 -16.39
C LYS A 124 13.63 1.07 -16.26
N LEU A 125 14.50 0.36 -16.99
CA LEU A 125 14.60 -1.09 -16.88
C LEU A 125 15.26 -1.50 -15.57
N GLU A 126 16.29 -0.77 -15.13
CA GLU A 126 16.92 -0.99 -13.83
C GLU A 126 15.94 -0.73 -12.67
N TYR A 127 15.14 0.33 -12.76
CA TYR A 127 14.08 0.61 -11.80
C TYR A 127 13.07 -0.54 -11.74
N LEU A 128 12.53 -0.98 -12.88
CA LEU A 128 11.56 -2.07 -12.93
C LEU A 128 12.13 -3.38 -12.38
N ARG A 129 13.40 -3.70 -12.69
CA ARG A 129 14.11 -4.84 -12.10
C ARG A 129 14.21 -4.71 -10.59
N GLY A 130 14.59 -3.54 -10.09
CA GLY A 130 14.67 -3.25 -8.66
C GLY A 130 13.34 -3.45 -7.94
N ILE A 131 12.24 -2.98 -8.53
CA ILE A 131 10.89 -3.22 -8.00
C ILE A 131 10.55 -4.72 -8.02
N ALA A 132 10.81 -5.43 -9.12
CA ALA A 132 10.52 -6.85 -9.26
C ALA A 132 11.21 -7.70 -8.18
N TYR A 133 12.50 -7.45 -7.91
CA TYR A 133 13.21 -8.14 -6.83
C TYR A 133 12.54 -7.90 -5.47
N ASN A 134 12.14 -6.67 -5.17
CA ASN A 134 11.52 -6.36 -3.89
C ASN A 134 10.12 -6.99 -3.71
N LEU A 135 9.40 -7.25 -4.80
CA LEU A 135 8.13 -7.94 -4.77
C LEU A 135 8.32 -9.46 -4.58
N SER A 136 9.32 -10.08 -5.23
CA SER A 136 9.57 -11.52 -5.09
C SER A 136 10.04 -11.93 -3.69
N TYR A 137 10.65 -11.02 -2.93
CA TYR A 137 11.08 -11.27 -1.54
C TYR A 137 9.99 -11.03 -0.49
N GLN A 138 8.74 -10.74 -0.90
CA GLN A 138 7.63 -10.42 0.00
C GLN A 138 6.43 -11.38 -0.13
N ILE A 139 6.47 -12.29 -1.09
CA ILE A 139 5.53 -13.42 -1.26
C ILE A 139 6.19 -14.65 -0.64
#